data_AF-A0A6P8YMG5-F1
#
_entry.id   AF-A0A6P8YMG5-F1
#
_cell.length_a   1.000
_cell.length_b   1.000
_cell.length_c   1.000
_cell.angle_alpha   90.00
_cell.angle_beta   90.00
_cell.angle_gamma   90.00
#
_symmetry.space_group_name_H-M   'P 1'
#
loop_
_entity.id
_entity.type
_entity.pdbx_description
1 polymer ?
#
loop_
_entity_poly.entity_id
_entity_poly.type
_entity_poly.pdbx_seq_one_letter_code
_entity_poly.pdbx_strand_id
1 'polypeptide(L)'
;MRAIAWSVWVFINFVFLGMCGFFYILCSQYWGYVERRHAFMDAYTNKKSNIGQHHIQYYTEAENHLDHAKKLLDSPIKDDLARKARASPLARDRHENSEDKKKGAKTSLTTHTERPNSKLMEKISKHKSHLMIQLRRVLHDESSVFKARGEGSNPYNVEYLGPRGSYDKKTARELVCALKKSGIVRTVVKDDEPFKSMDLGDSFPQQPLFGDDQIYESCAVVSSAGSLHGSDLGRTIDDHDVVLRFNHAPTEGYEADVGQKTTIRVVNSQVVSKPEYNFLDSPLYKDIKIVAWDPSKYNHTMDQWYKNPDHDIFTSYFKHRSLNPDTPSFLLNPSSLWDLWDYIQALMPLRVRRNPPSSGFLGLALLLPHCTHVDMFEFIPSFRMTKRCHYYDHVDDMSCTFGVWHPLSAEKLLLLSMNIANQTTVFRDGYIRIPGYQTLGCSD
;
A
#
# COMPACT_ATOMS: atom_id res chain seq x y z
N MET A 1 35.36 55.25 -41.00
CA MET A 1 34.30 55.52 -40.00
C MET A 1 32.93 55.05 -40.48
N ARG A 2 32.32 55.64 -41.52
CA ARG A 2 30.97 55.24 -42.00
C ARG A 2 30.85 53.79 -42.50
N ALA A 3 31.85 53.28 -43.22
CA ALA A 3 31.86 51.89 -43.70
C ALA A 3 31.94 50.86 -42.54
N ILE A 4 32.73 51.14 -41.51
CA ILE A 4 32.87 50.27 -40.33
C ILE A 4 31.56 50.25 -39.54
N ALA A 5 30.91 51.40 -39.36
CA ALA A 5 29.61 51.47 -38.70
C ALA A 5 28.53 50.67 -39.45
N TRP A 6 28.55 50.71 -40.78
CA TRP A 6 27.66 49.90 -41.62
C TRP A 6 27.92 48.39 -41.47
N SER A 7 29.18 47.96 -41.50
CA SER A 7 29.53 46.55 -41.33
C SER A 7 29.15 46.02 -39.95
N VAL A 8 29.35 46.81 -38.89
CA VAL A 8 28.95 46.43 -37.52
C VAL A 8 27.43 46.36 -37.40
N TRP A 9 26.69 47.32 -37.97
CA TRP A 9 25.23 47.30 -37.96
C TRP A 9 24.66 46.08 -38.71
N VAL A 10 25.22 45.73 -39.87
CA VAL A 10 24.84 44.52 -40.62
C VAL A 10 25.11 43.26 -39.80
N PHE A 11 26.28 43.16 -39.16
CA PHE A 11 26.66 42.00 -38.35
C PHE A 11 25.71 41.80 -37.15
N ILE A 12 25.39 42.86 -36.41
CA ILE A 12 24.48 42.78 -35.25
C ILE A 12 23.09 42.31 -35.69
N ASN A 13 22.56 42.86 -36.79
CA ASN A 13 21.25 42.44 -37.30
C ASN A 13 21.26 40.97 -37.76
N PHE A 14 22.35 40.50 -38.36
CA PHE A 14 22.49 39.10 -38.77
C PHE A 14 22.51 38.14 -37.56
N VAL A 15 23.23 38.50 -36.50
CA VAL A 15 23.26 37.72 -35.25
C VAL A 15 21.88 37.71 -34.59
N PHE A 16 21.20 38.85 -34.54
CA PHE A 16 19.87 38.96 -33.94
C PHE A 16 18.82 38.15 -34.72
N LEU A 17 18.85 38.21 -36.06
CA LEU A 17 18.02 37.37 -36.91
C LEU A 17 18.31 35.87 -36.73
N GLY A 18 19.58 35.49 -36.59
CA GLY A 18 19.99 34.11 -36.31
C GLY A 18 19.48 33.62 -34.95
N MET A 19 19.59 34.44 -33.89
CA MET A 19 19.09 34.11 -32.56
C MET A 19 17.56 34.00 -32.53
N CYS A 20 16.84 34.93 -33.16
CA CYS A 20 15.39 34.88 -33.28
C CYS A 20 14.93 33.66 -34.09
N GLY A 21 15.65 33.31 -35.17
CA GLY A 21 15.39 32.10 -35.95
C GLY A 21 15.61 30.82 -35.15
N PHE A 22 16.69 30.74 -34.37
CA PHE A 22 16.94 29.61 -33.48
C PHE A 22 15.87 29.47 -32.39
N PHE A 23 15.47 30.58 -31.77
CA PHE A 23 14.40 30.59 -30.78
C PHE A 23 13.05 30.18 -31.39
N TYR A 24 12.76 30.64 -32.62
CA TYR A 24 11.58 30.21 -33.36
C TYR A 24 11.58 28.71 -33.65
N ILE A 25 12.72 28.13 -34.04
CA ILE A 25 12.84 26.68 -34.27
C ILE A 25 12.64 25.90 -32.96
N LEU A 26 13.23 26.34 -31.85
CA LEU A 26 13.02 25.71 -30.54
C LEU A 26 11.56 25.80 -30.08
N CYS A 27 10.93 26.97 -30.22
CA CYS A 27 9.52 27.16 -29.91
C CYS A 27 8.62 26.33 -30.83
N SER A 28 8.94 26.23 -32.12
CA SER A 28 8.21 25.41 -33.10
C SER A 28 8.35 23.91 -32.81
N GLN A 29 9.55 23.44 -32.46
CA GLN A 29 9.78 22.06 -32.04
C GLN A 29 9.09 21.74 -30.70
N TYR A 30 9.13 22.68 -29.75
CA TYR A 30 8.44 22.56 -28.47
C TYR A 30 6.94 22.52 -28.67
N TRP A 31 6.35 23.45 -29.44
CA TRP A 31 4.93 23.45 -29.73
C TRP A 31 4.50 22.25 -30.57
N GLY A 32 5.28 21.81 -31.54
CA GLY A 32 5.01 20.57 -32.27
C GLY A 32 5.18 19.30 -31.42
N TYR A 33 6.03 19.32 -30.38
CA TYR A 33 6.09 18.25 -29.38
C TYR A 33 4.85 18.29 -28.47
N VAL A 34 4.45 19.48 -28.03
CA VAL A 34 3.27 19.70 -27.19
C VAL A 34 2.00 19.33 -27.96
N GLU A 35 1.82 19.76 -29.21
CA GLU A 35 0.70 19.38 -30.08
C GLU A 35 0.67 17.89 -30.36
N ARG A 36 1.79 17.23 -30.67
CA ARG A 36 1.82 15.76 -30.81
C ARG A 36 1.48 15.06 -29.51
N ARG A 37 1.87 15.64 -28.38
CA ARG A 37 1.51 15.16 -27.05
C ARG A 37 0.05 15.44 -26.72
N HIS A 38 -0.52 16.56 -27.13
CA HIS A 38 -1.94 16.86 -27.01
C HIS A 38 -2.74 15.95 -27.93
N ALA A 39 -2.37 15.75 -29.19
CA ALA A 39 -3.00 14.78 -30.08
C ALA A 39 -2.87 13.33 -29.56
N PHE A 40 -1.75 12.95 -28.96
CA PHE A 40 -1.61 11.67 -28.26
C PHE A 40 -2.52 11.59 -27.03
N MET A 41 -2.58 12.68 -26.25
CA MET A 41 -3.47 12.78 -25.09
C MET A 41 -4.93 12.89 -25.49
N ASP A 42 -5.29 13.46 -26.64
CA ASP A 42 -6.65 13.62 -27.16
C ASP A 42 -7.08 12.35 -27.87
N ALA A 43 -6.17 11.61 -28.51
CA ALA A 43 -6.42 10.22 -28.91
C ALA A 43 -6.59 9.31 -27.68
N TYR A 44 -5.83 9.55 -26.61
CA TYR A 44 -6.01 8.89 -25.32
C TYR A 44 -7.30 9.34 -24.61
N THR A 45 -7.71 10.61 -24.74
CA THR A 45 -8.88 11.20 -24.06
C THR A 45 -10.16 11.00 -24.86
N ASN A 46 -10.13 10.85 -26.19
CA ASN A 46 -11.26 10.35 -26.98
C ASN A 46 -11.44 8.84 -26.79
N LYS A 47 -10.35 8.10 -26.57
CA LYS A 47 -10.45 6.75 -26.00
C LYS A 47 -11.04 6.80 -24.59
N LYS A 48 -10.77 7.88 -23.83
CA LYS A 48 -11.30 8.10 -22.48
C LYS A 48 -12.68 8.76 -22.40
N SER A 49 -13.22 9.39 -23.43
CA SER A 49 -14.56 10.01 -23.41
C SER A 49 -15.63 8.97 -23.67
N ASN A 50 -15.31 7.92 -24.44
CA ASN A 50 -16.03 6.64 -24.42
C ASN A 50 -15.82 5.82 -23.12
N ILE A 51 -14.88 6.22 -22.24
CA ILE A 51 -14.66 5.65 -20.89
C ILE A 51 -15.07 6.67 -19.80
N GLY A 52 -15.59 7.85 -20.20
CA GLY A 52 -15.82 9.01 -19.33
C GLY A 52 -17.09 8.91 -18.50
N GLN A 53 -17.94 7.92 -18.79
CA GLN A 53 -19.07 7.52 -17.96
C GLN A 53 -18.74 6.36 -17.02
N HIS A 54 -17.52 5.80 -17.03
CA HIS A 54 -17.13 4.63 -16.23
C HIS A 54 -16.37 4.96 -14.92
N HIS A 55 -16.23 6.22 -14.51
CA HIS A 55 -15.47 6.58 -13.30
C HIS A 55 -16.29 6.65 -11.99
N ILE A 56 -17.51 6.11 -11.98
CA ILE A 56 -18.25 5.73 -10.77
C ILE A 56 -18.62 4.24 -10.88
N GLN A 57 -17.65 3.38 -11.16
CA GLN A 57 -17.85 1.92 -11.28
C GLN A 57 -16.58 1.14 -10.89
N TYR A 58 -15.90 1.54 -9.81
CA TYR A 58 -14.64 0.88 -9.40
C TYR A 58 -14.80 -0.53 -8.79
N TYR A 59 -16.02 -1.09 -8.74
CA TYR A 59 -16.27 -2.47 -8.27
C TYR A 59 -17.39 -3.22 -9.01
N THR A 60 -18.00 -2.66 -10.07
CA THR A 60 -19.19 -3.24 -10.72
C THR A 60 -18.89 -4.15 -11.92
N GLU A 61 -17.63 -4.30 -12.35
CA GLU A 61 -17.29 -5.17 -13.50
C GLU A 61 -17.25 -6.68 -13.18
N ALA A 62 -17.63 -7.10 -11.98
CA ALA A 62 -17.83 -8.52 -11.66
C ALA A 62 -19.19 -9.07 -12.12
N GLU A 63 -20.17 -8.21 -12.47
CA GLU A 63 -21.53 -8.66 -12.80
C GLU A 63 -21.65 -9.29 -14.21
N ASN A 64 -20.85 -8.84 -15.19
CA ASN A 64 -20.97 -9.35 -16.57
C ASN A 64 -20.31 -10.71 -16.81
N HIS A 65 -19.43 -11.16 -15.91
CA HIS A 65 -18.78 -12.47 -16.02
C HIS A 65 -19.57 -13.61 -15.37
N LEU A 66 -20.47 -13.32 -14.42
CA LEU A 66 -21.34 -14.34 -13.82
C LEU A 66 -22.48 -14.76 -14.77
N ASP A 67 -23.01 -13.83 -15.57
CA ASP A 67 -24.14 -14.11 -16.47
C ASP A 67 -23.70 -14.87 -17.74
N HIS A 68 -22.44 -14.66 -18.18
CA HIS A 68 -21.85 -15.43 -19.27
C HIS A 68 -21.41 -16.84 -18.83
N ALA A 69 -21.04 -17.03 -17.55
CA ALA A 69 -20.75 -18.33 -16.98
C ALA A 69 -22.02 -19.17 -16.74
N LYS A 70 -23.14 -18.54 -16.37
CA LYS A 70 -24.45 -19.21 -16.26
C LYS A 70 -24.98 -19.71 -17.61
N LYS A 71 -24.79 -18.94 -18.70
CA LYS A 71 -25.17 -19.36 -20.07
C LYS A 71 -24.31 -20.48 -20.66
N LEU A 72 -23.12 -20.74 -20.11
CA LEU A 72 -22.24 -21.83 -20.55
C LEU A 72 -22.45 -23.14 -19.76
N LEU A 73 -23.22 -23.11 -18.66
CA LEU A 73 -23.52 -24.28 -17.83
C LEU A 73 -24.83 -25.01 -18.20
N ASP A 74 -25.65 -24.45 -19.09
CA ASP A 74 -26.95 -25.02 -19.51
C ASP A 74 -26.94 -25.73 -20.88
N SER A 75 -25.76 -26.07 -21.43
CA SER A 75 -25.67 -26.87 -22.67
C SER A 75 -25.18 -28.31 -22.38
N PRO A 76 -25.89 -29.36 -22.85
CA PRO A 76 -25.58 -30.73 -22.50
C PRO A 76 -24.49 -31.29 -23.40
N ILE A 77 -23.23 -31.21 -22.97
CA ILE A 77 -22.16 -32.05 -23.52
C ILE A 77 -21.36 -32.66 -22.37
N LYS A 78 -21.81 -33.86 -21.97
CA LYS A 78 -21.00 -34.83 -21.24
C LYS A 78 -19.90 -35.36 -22.17
N ASP A 79 -18.79 -35.75 -21.55
CA ASP A 79 -17.65 -36.49 -22.13
C ASP A 79 -16.70 -35.73 -23.06
N ASP A 80 -15.80 -34.90 -22.50
CA ASP A 80 -14.42 -34.83 -23.04
C ASP A 80 -13.34 -34.23 -22.10
N LEU A 81 -13.67 -33.77 -20.89
CA LEU A 81 -12.68 -33.11 -20.00
C LEU A 81 -11.83 -34.06 -19.14
N ALA A 82 -12.00 -35.37 -19.25
CA ALA A 82 -11.20 -36.36 -18.51
C ALA A 82 -9.88 -36.76 -19.19
N ARG A 83 -9.49 -36.18 -20.34
CA ARG A 83 -8.34 -36.64 -21.14
C ARG A 83 -7.18 -35.65 -21.34
N LYS A 84 -7.19 -34.47 -20.69
CA LYS A 84 -6.10 -33.47 -20.83
C LYS A 84 -5.35 -33.08 -19.55
N ALA A 85 -5.55 -33.80 -18.43
CA ALA A 85 -4.76 -33.64 -17.21
C ALA A 85 -3.58 -34.63 -17.10
N ARG A 86 -3.08 -35.16 -18.22
CA ARG A 86 -1.86 -35.98 -18.29
C ARG A 86 -0.94 -35.49 -19.40
N ALA A 87 -0.17 -34.45 -19.12
CA ALA A 87 1.14 -34.21 -19.73
C ALA A 87 1.77 -32.94 -19.13
N SER A 88 2.53 -33.10 -18.05
CA SER A 88 3.75 -32.31 -17.87
C SER A 88 4.69 -33.08 -16.95
N PRO A 89 5.83 -33.58 -17.47
CA PRO A 89 6.78 -34.35 -16.69
C PRO A 89 7.77 -33.40 -16.02
N LEU A 90 8.01 -33.58 -14.73
CA LEU A 90 9.32 -33.44 -14.06
C LEU A 90 9.17 -33.84 -12.58
N ALA A 91 9.10 -35.15 -12.35
CA ALA A 91 9.60 -35.77 -11.12
C ALA A 91 11.13 -35.71 -11.18
N ARG A 92 11.82 -35.21 -10.14
CA ARG A 92 12.26 -36.00 -8.98
C ARG A 92 13.12 -37.21 -9.41
N ASP A 93 14.42 -37.10 -9.23
CA ASP A 93 15.23 -38.17 -8.65
C ASP A 93 16.51 -37.59 -8.01
N ARG A 94 16.56 -37.71 -6.68
CA ARG A 94 17.77 -37.71 -5.86
C ARG A 94 18.10 -39.18 -5.65
N HIS A 95 19.33 -39.58 -5.96
CA HIS A 95 19.90 -40.85 -5.52
C HIS A 95 21.06 -40.59 -4.56
N GLU A 96 21.06 -41.32 -3.45
CA GLU A 96 22.16 -41.44 -2.49
C GLU A 96 23.03 -42.68 -2.80
N ASN A 97 24.31 -42.54 -2.43
CA ASN A 97 25.35 -43.53 -2.09
C ASN A 97 26.17 -44.31 -3.15
N SER A 98 27.47 -43.91 -3.19
CA SER A 98 28.71 -44.70 -2.96
C SER A 98 29.04 -45.92 -3.83
N GLU A 99 30.11 -45.84 -4.64
CA GLU A 99 31.38 -46.58 -4.40
C GLU A 99 32.49 -46.23 -5.42
N ASP A 100 33.72 -46.49 -4.97
CA ASP A 100 35.07 -46.27 -5.50
C ASP A 100 35.36 -46.28 -7.03
N LYS A 101 36.26 -45.36 -7.46
CA LYS A 101 37.54 -45.71 -8.13
C LYS A 101 38.47 -44.50 -8.37
N LYS A 102 39.71 -44.65 -7.90
CA LYS A 102 40.89 -43.81 -8.18
C LYS A 102 41.22 -43.74 -9.68
N LYS A 103 41.59 -42.54 -10.17
CA LYS A 103 42.79 -42.29 -11.01
C LYS A 103 43.04 -40.79 -11.13
N GLY A 104 44.30 -40.39 -10.91
CA GLY A 104 44.72 -39.01 -10.91
C GLY A 104 44.93 -38.43 -12.31
N ALA A 105 44.67 -37.13 -12.44
CA ALA A 105 45.28 -36.26 -13.44
C ALA A 105 45.30 -34.84 -12.86
N LYS A 106 46.51 -34.28 -12.75
CA LYS A 106 46.75 -32.87 -12.40
C LYS A 106 46.26 -32.01 -13.57
N THR A 107 45.27 -31.17 -13.32
CA THR A 107 44.97 -30.04 -14.20
C THR A 107 44.65 -28.82 -13.36
N SER A 108 45.56 -27.84 -13.43
CA SER A 108 45.40 -26.51 -12.88
C SER A 108 44.23 -25.82 -13.60
N LEU A 109 43.11 -25.66 -12.92
CA LEU A 109 42.03 -24.77 -13.37
C LEU A 109 41.68 -23.85 -12.21
N THR A 110 42.03 -22.58 -12.36
CA THR A 110 41.64 -21.46 -11.50
C THR A 110 40.12 -21.39 -11.40
N THR A 111 39.55 -21.91 -10.32
CA THR A 111 38.15 -21.66 -9.96
C THR A 111 38.08 -20.31 -9.26
N HIS A 112 37.56 -19.29 -9.96
CA HIS A 112 36.93 -18.16 -9.31
C HIS A 112 35.73 -18.68 -8.52
N THR A 113 35.94 -18.99 -7.25
CA THR A 113 34.86 -19.20 -6.29
C THR A 113 34.23 -17.84 -5.98
N GLU A 114 33.36 -17.34 -6.86
CA GLU A 114 32.40 -16.32 -6.45
C GLU A 114 31.54 -16.93 -5.33
N ARG A 115 31.72 -16.44 -4.10
CA ARG A 115 30.91 -16.87 -2.96
C ARG A 115 29.43 -16.64 -3.31
N PRO A 116 28.54 -17.65 -3.17
CA PRO A 116 27.11 -17.54 -3.49
C PRO A 116 26.42 -16.31 -2.86
N ASN A 117 26.94 -15.85 -1.73
CA ASN A 117 26.46 -14.67 -1.02
C ASN A 117 26.68 -13.34 -1.78
N SER A 118 27.73 -13.20 -2.59
CA SER A 118 28.02 -11.93 -3.31
C SER A 118 26.96 -11.62 -4.36
N LYS A 119 26.55 -12.63 -5.14
CA LYS A 119 25.58 -12.47 -6.23
C LYS A 119 24.17 -12.17 -5.72
N LEU A 120 23.80 -12.77 -4.58
CA LEU A 120 22.53 -12.45 -3.92
C LEU A 120 22.52 -11.00 -3.41
N MET A 121 23.60 -10.57 -2.74
CA MET A 121 23.70 -9.20 -2.23
C MET A 121 23.71 -8.15 -3.34
N GLU A 122 24.31 -8.45 -4.50
CA GLU A 122 24.24 -7.60 -5.69
C GLU A 122 22.79 -7.45 -6.20
N LYS A 123 22.05 -8.56 -6.32
CA LYS A 123 20.63 -8.53 -6.71
C LYS A 123 19.78 -7.72 -5.72
N ILE A 124 20.02 -7.90 -4.42
CA ILE A 124 19.35 -7.17 -3.34
C ILE A 124 19.62 -5.67 -3.49
N SER A 125 20.89 -5.28 -3.65
CA SER A 125 21.29 -3.88 -3.81
C SER A 125 20.64 -3.23 -5.04
N LYS A 126 20.58 -3.95 -6.17
CA LYS A 126 19.93 -3.48 -7.39
C LYS A 126 18.43 -3.29 -7.21
N HIS A 127 17.73 -4.28 -6.64
CA HIS A 127 16.29 -4.20 -6.37
C HIS A 127 15.96 -3.06 -5.42
N LYS A 128 16.69 -2.96 -4.29
CA LYS A 128 16.57 -1.85 -3.34
C LYS A 128 16.71 -0.50 -4.06
N SER A 129 17.75 -0.34 -4.87
CA SER A 129 18.01 0.92 -5.57
C SER A 129 16.88 1.28 -6.54
N HIS A 130 16.40 0.32 -7.33
CA HIS A 130 15.26 0.52 -8.22
C HIS A 130 13.99 0.89 -7.46
N LEU A 131 13.68 0.18 -6.38
CA LEU A 131 12.53 0.44 -5.54
C LEU A 131 12.59 1.86 -4.95
N MET A 132 13.76 2.29 -4.46
CA MET A 132 13.94 3.63 -3.90
C MET A 132 13.72 4.73 -4.93
N ILE A 133 14.22 4.53 -6.15
CA ILE A 133 14.01 5.47 -7.25
C ILE A 133 12.51 5.55 -7.60
N GLN A 134 11.82 4.42 -7.67
CA GLN A 134 10.39 4.38 -7.98
C GLN A 134 9.54 5.07 -6.91
N LEU A 135 9.75 4.76 -5.63
CA LEU A 135 9.03 5.39 -4.52
C LEU A 135 9.23 6.90 -4.48
N ARG A 136 10.47 7.36 -4.63
CA ARG A 136 10.78 8.79 -4.66
C ARG A 136 10.18 9.49 -5.87
N ARG A 137 10.16 8.83 -7.03
CA ARG A 137 9.51 9.35 -8.24
C ARG A 137 8.01 9.52 -8.05
N VAL A 138 7.34 8.52 -7.48
CA VAL A 138 5.89 8.59 -7.22
C VAL A 138 5.58 9.68 -6.20
N LEU A 139 6.32 9.75 -5.07
CA LEU A 139 6.18 10.84 -4.11
C LEU A 139 6.35 12.22 -4.76
N HIS A 140 7.37 12.38 -5.62
CA HIS A 140 7.59 13.62 -6.33
C HIS A 140 6.43 13.95 -7.29
N ASP A 141 5.95 12.95 -8.04
CA ASP A 141 4.83 13.11 -8.96
C ASP A 141 3.53 13.48 -8.24
N GLU A 142 3.24 12.86 -7.09
CA GLU A 142 2.08 13.18 -6.23
C GLU A 142 2.18 14.55 -5.57
N SER A 143 3.40 15.03 -5.30
CA SER A 143 3.63 16.36 -4.75
C SER A 143 3.43 17.49 -5.79
N SER A 144 3.39 17.15 -7.08
CA SER A 144 3.32 18.12 -8.17
C SER A 144 1.93 18.76 -8.27
N VAL A 145 1.87 20.07 -8.03
CA VAL A 145 0.66 20.90 -8.17
C VAL A 145 0.08 20.84 -9.59
N PHE A 146 0.91 20.64 -10.62
CA PHE A 146 0.49 20.64 -12.03
C PHE A 146 -0.06 19.28 -12.52
N LYS A 147 0.29 18.17 -11.85
CA LYS A 147 -0.28 16.84 -12.14
C LYS A 147 -1.58 16.56 -11.37
N ALA A 148 -1.88 17.35 -10.34
CA ALA A 148 -3.25 17.52 -9.87
C ALA A 148 -4.05 18.26 -10.95
N ARG A 149 -4.43 17.57 -12.04
CA ARG A 149 -5.24 18.17 -13.12
C ARG A 149 -6.66 18.44 -12.58
N GLY A 150 -7.04 19.71 -12.62
CA GLY A 150 -8.17 20.32 -11.92
C GLY A 150 -7.68 20.86 -10.58
N GLU A 151 -7.97 22.11 -10.23
CA GLU A 151 -7.51 22.82 -9.00
C GLU A 151 -7.59 22.03 -7.67
N GLY A 152 -8.28 20.88 -7.64
CA GLY A 152 -8.77 20.22 -6.45
C GLY A 152 -8.92 18.72 -6.60
N SER A 153 -8.00 17.96 -6.04
CA SER A 153 -8.41 16.73 -5.34
C SER A 153 -7.98 16.80 -3.89
N ASN A 154 -8.13 17.97 -3.24
CA ASN A 154 -8.09 18.10 -1.78
C ASN A 154 -9.47 17.70 -1.22
N PRO A 155 -9.88 16.41 -1.28
CA PRO A 155 -11.28 16.03 -1.15
C PRO A 155 -11.76 16.20 0.29
N TYR A 156 -10.79 16.15 1.21
CA TYR A 156 -10.93 16.19 2.66
C TYR A 156 -10.56 17.55 3.25
N ASN A 157 -10.38 18.58 2.42
CA ASN A 157 -9.99 19.93 2.84
C ASN A 157 -8.78 19.99 3.79
N VAL A 158 -7.70 19.27 3.45
CA VAL A 158 -6.45 19.23 4.22
C VAL A 158 -5.70 20.55 4.10
N GLU A 159 -5.45 21.17 5.25
CA GLU A 159 -4.78 22.47 5.41
C GLU A 159 -3.61 22.34 6.40
N TYR A 160 -2.53 21.70 5.94
CA TYR A 160 -1.34 21.50 6.76
C TYR A 160 -0.44 22.74 6.80
N LEU A 161 -0.23 23.26 8.00
CA LEU A 161 0.64 24.41 8.29
C LEU A 161 1.90 24.05 9.09
N GLY A 162 2.08 22.77 9.42
CA GLY A 162 3.23 22.30 10.19
C GLY A 162 4.55 22.30 9.41
N PRO A 163 5.67 21.97 10.09
CA PRO A 163 6.99 21.90 9.46
C PRO A 163 7.08 20.73 8.48
N ARG A 164 8.04 20.79 7.56
CA ARG A 164 8.40 19.65 6.70
C ARG A 164 9.82 19.21 7.01
N GLY A 165 10.00 17.90 7.18
CA GLY A 165 11.24 17.30 7.66
C GLY A 165 11.98 16.50 6.59
N SER A 166 12.92 15.68 7.06
CA SER A 166 13.67 14.73 6.23
C SER A 166 13.79 13.42 7.00
N TYR A 167 12.90 12.48 6.69
CA TYR A 167 12.84 11.15 7.32
C TYR A 167 14.17 10.38 7.23
N ASP A 168 14.96 10.61 6.18
CA ASP A 168 16.22 9.94 5.90
C ASP A 168 17.40 10.43 6.76
N LYS A 169 17.21 11.53 7.50
CA LYS A 169 18.21 12.06 8.46
C LYS A 169 17.94 11.62 9.90
N LYS A 170 16.90 10.82 10.14
CA LYS A 170 16.49 10.37 11.47
C LYS A 170 16.75 8.88 11.64
N THR A 171 17.09 8.50 12.85
CA THR A 171 17.20 7.10 13.26
C THR A 171 15.82 6.44 13.37
N ALA A 172 15.78 5.12 13.28
CA ALA A 172 14.56 4.35 13.51
C ALA A 172 13.91 4.69 14.87
N ARG A 173 14.73 4.82 15.92
CA ARG A 173 14.27 5.23 17.25
C ARG A 173 13.57 6.58 17.23
N GLU A 174 14.19 7.60 16.63
CA GLU A 174 13.60 8.95 16.57
C GLU A 174 12.28 8.96 15.80
N LEU A 175 12.19 8.20 14.70
CA LEU A 175 10.98 8.11 13.90
C LEU A 175 9.86 7.42 14.67
N VAL A 176 10.11 6.22 15.22
CA VAL A 176 9.10 5.45 15.95
C VAL A 176 8.66 6.16 17.24
N CYS A 177 9.59 6.75 18.00
CA CYS A 177 9.21 7.52 19.19
C CYS A 177 8.49 8.83 18.86
N ALA A 178 8.77 9.45 17.71
CA ALA A 178 7.97 10.60 17.26
C ALA A 178 6.53 10.20 16.91
N LEU A 179 6.32 8.99 16.37
CA LEU A 179 4.98 8.48 16.09
C LEU A 179 4.16 8.30 17.37
N LYS A 180 4.78 7.80 18.45
CA LYS A 180 4.13 7.73 19.78
C LYS A 180 3.57 9.08 20.24
N LYS A 181 4.32 10.17 19.98
CA LYS A 181 3.95 11.54 20.39
C LYS A 181 2.82 12.16 19.56
N SER A 182 2.58 11.66 18.35
CA SER A 182 1.54 12.20 17.44
C SER A 182 0.12 11.95 17.91
N GLY A 183 -0.08 11.24 19.02
CA GLY A 183 -1.40 10.93 19.55
C GLY A 183 -1.77 9.51 19.19
N ILE A 184 -2.06 8.73 20.22
CA ILE A 184 -2.41 7.31 20.12
C ILE A 184 -3.61 7.15 19.18
N VAL A 185 -3.62 6.05 18.42
CA VAL A 185 -4.76 5.65 17.60
C VAL A 185 -5.95 5.38 18.53
N ARG A 186 -7.01 6.19 18.43
CA ARG A 186 -8.18 6.12 19.33
C ARG A 186 -9.37 5.49 18.64
N THR A 187 -10.16 4.77 19.40
CA THR A 187 -11.49 4.30 18.99
C THR A 187 -12.56 5.18 19.60
N VAL A 188 -13.73 5.23 18.97
CA VAL A 188 -14.93 5.84 19.52
C VAL A 188 -15.35 5.07 20.77
N VAL A 189 -15.68 5.80 21.83
CA VAL A 189 -16.13 5.25 23.11
C VAL A 189 -17.55 5.71 23.45
N LYS A 190 -18.16 5.09 24.46
CA LYS A 190 -19.54 5.35 24.90
C LYS A 190 -19.85 6.83 25.14
N ASP A 191 -18.91 7.57 25.70
CA ASP A 191 -19.11 8.96 26.11
C ASP A 191 -18.82 9.98 24.99
N ASP A 192 -18.42 9.53 23.80
CA ASP A 192 -18.17 10.43 22.67
C ASP A 192 -19.48 10.98 22.08
N GLU A 193 -19.56 12.31 21.95
CA GLU A 193 -20.62 12.95 21.17
C GLU A 193 -20.37 12.78 19.66
N PRO A 194 -21.41 12.67 18.82
CA PRO A 194 -22.84 12.78 19.14
C PRO A 194 -23.48 11.47 19.65
N PHE A 195 -22.72 10.37 19.71
CA PHE A 195 -23.30 9.06 19.97
C PHE A 195 -23.88 8.92 21.38
N LYS A 196 -23.28 9.60 22.35
CA LYS A 196 -23.81 9.69 23.72
C LYS A 196 -25.21 10.32 23.74
N SER A 197 -25.38 11.52 23.17
CA SER A 197 -26.68 12.20 23.12
C SER A 197 -27.73 11.49 22.26
N MET A 198 -27.30 10.62 21.35
CA MET A 198 -28.15 9.79 20.51
C MET A 198 -28.52 8.43 21.13
N ASP A 199 -28.08 8.13 22.36
CA ASP A 199 -28.27 6.83 23.03
C ASP A 199 -27.66 5.65 22.23
N LEU A 200 -26.60 5.93 21.46
CA LEU A 200 -25.85 4.93 20.69
C LEU A 200 -24.55 4.50 21.39
N GLY A 201 -24.15 5.17 22.47
CA GLY A 201 -22.91 4.93 23.19
C GLY A 201 -22.75 3.48 23.68
N ASP A 202 -23.83 2.83 24.09
CA ASP A 202 -23.83 1.43 24.55
C ASP A 202 -23.60 0.40 23.43
N SER A 203 -23.71 0.82 22.16
CA SER A 203 -23.38 -0.05 21.02
C SER A 203 -21.87 -0.26 20.86
N PHE A 204 -21.02 0.63 21.40
CA PHE A 204 -19.56 0.50 21.30
C PHE A 204 -19.01 -0.52 22.31
N PRO A 205 -17.92 -1.23 21.99
CA PRO A 205 -17.23 -2.10 22.94
C PRO A 205 -16.82 -1.33 24.20
N GLN A 206 -17.13 -1.89 25.38
CA GLN A 206 -16.76 -1.29 26.67
C GLN A 206 -15.33 -1.65 27.09
N GLN A 207 -14.81 -2.77 26.59
CA GLN A 207 -13.43 -3.18 26.81
C GLN A 207 -12.52 -2.54 25.76
N PRO A 208 -11.28 -2.16 26.11
CA PRO A 208 -10.33 -1.61 25.16
C PRO A 208 -9.92 -2.65 24.10
N LEU A 209 -9.42 -2.16 22.96
CA LEU A 209 -8.94 -3.02 21.86
C LEU A 209 -7.83 -3.98 22.34
N PHE A 210 -6.95 -3.50 23.21
CA PHE A 210 -5.91 -4.25 23.89
C PHE A 210 -6.04 -4.02 25.39
N GLY A 211 -5.70 -5.01 26.22
CA GLY A 211 -5.66 -4.80 27.68
C GLY A 211 -4.58 -3.79 28.06
N ASP A 212 -4.79 -3.03 29.14
CA ASP A 212 -3.95 -1.88 29.53
C ASP A 212 -2.45 -2.23 29.70
N ASP A 213 -2.16 -3.43 30.22
CA ASP A 213 -0.78 -3.93 30.41
C ASP A 213 -0.40 -5.04 29.41
N GLN A 214 -1.19 -5.24 28.36
CA GLN A 214 -0.98 -6.33 27.44
C GLN A 214 0.12 -5.99 26.43
N ILE A 215 1.27 -6.62 26.61
CA ILE A 215 2.41 -6.58 25.67
C ILE A 215 2.63 -7.99 25.09
N TYR A 216 2.60 -8.08 23.77
CA TYR A 216 2.91 -9.27 23.00
C TYR A 216 4.38 -9.25 22.57
N GLU A 217 4.97 -10.44 22.41
CA GLU A 217 6.36 -10.53 21.98
C GLU A 217 6.48 -10.32 20.47
N SER A 218 5.51 -10.75 19.69
CA SER A 218 5.58 -10.62 18.24
C SER A 218 4.23 -10.37 17.61
N CYS A 219 4.17 -9.38 16.72
CA CYS A 219 2.97 -9.05 15.97
C CYS A 219 3.26 -8.99 14.48
N ALA A 220 2.35 -9.52 13.67
CA ALA A 220 2.44 -9.49 12.22
C ALA A 220 1.37 -8.56 11.63
N VAL A 221 1.79 -7.66 10.75
CA VAL A 221 0.90 -6.96 9.81
C VAL A 221 1.03 -7.64 8.45
N VAL A 222 -0.02 -8.30 8.01
CA VAL A 222 -0.05 -8.98 6.71
C VAL A 222 -0.69 -8.05 5.69
N SER A 223 0.09 -7.53 4.74
CA SER A 223 -0.46 -6.73 3.65
C SER A 223 -1.40 -7.57 2.78
N SER A 224 -2.13 -6.93 1.86
CA SER A 224 -2.93 -7.65 0.87
C SER A 224 -2.18 -7.86 -0.45
N ALA A 225 -0.90 -7.52 -0.54
CA ALA A 225 -0.18 -7.41 -1.81
C ALA A 225 -0.13 -8.74 -2.59
N GLY A 226 -0.21 -8.64 -3.92
CA GLY A 226 -0.05 -9.81 -4.81
C GLY A 226 1.28 -10.54 -4.68
N SER A 227 2.32 -9.90 -4.12
CA SER A 227 3.63 -10.52 -3.88
C SER A 227 3.65 -11.56 -2.74
N LEU A 228 2.55 -11.70 -1.98
CA LEU A 228 2.35 -12.80 -1.04
C LEU A 228 2.03 -14.11 -1.74
N HIS A 229 1.47 -14.10 -2.96
CA HIS A 229 1.11 -15.32 -3.67
C HIS A 229 2.35 -16.14 -4.05
N GLY A 230 2.40 -17.41 -3.65
CA GLY A 230 3.54 -18.30 -3.81
C GLY A 230 4.76 -17.92 -2.97
N SER A 231 4.56 -17.32 -1.80
CA SER A 231 5.62 -16.87 -0.91
C SER A 231 6.00 -17.89 0.17
N ASP A 232 5.12 -18.85 0.47
CA ASP A 232 5.29 -19.84 1.56
C ASP A 232 5.53 -19.20 2.95
N LEU A 233 5.03 -17.97 3.18
CA LEU A 233 5.24 -17.22 4.42
C LEU A 233 4.24 -17.59 5.52
N GLY A 234 3.25 -18.44 5.25
CA GLY A 234 2.11 -18.64 6.13
C GLY A 234 2.47 -19.15 7.52
N ARG A 235 3.42 -20.09 7.62
CA ARG A 235 3.92 -20.56 8.92
C ARG A 235 4.64 -19.45 9.69
N THR A 236 5.50 -18.69 9.03
CA THR A 236 6.23 -17.56 9.65
C THR A 236 5.25 -16.51 10.18
N ILE A 237 4.16 -16.25 9.46
CA ILE A 237 3.09 -15.34 9.90
C ILE A 237 2.38 -15.92 11.13
N ASP A 238 1.97 -17.19 11.08
CA ASP A 238 1.22 -17.85 12.16
C ASP A 238 2.05 -18.07 13.44
N ASP A 239 3.38 -17.99 13.37
CA ASP A 239 4.26 -18.04 14.53
C ASP A 239 4.19 -16.77 15.41
N HIS A 240 3.51 -15.69 14.97
CA HIS A 240 3.34 -14.46 15.75
C HIS A 240 2.18 -14.54 16.75
N ASP A 241 2.27 -13.84 17.88
CA ASP A 241 1.21 -13.80 18.89
C ASP A 241 -0.07 -13.15 18.35
N VAL A 242 0.08 -12.04 17.63
CA VAL A 242 -1.01 -11.26 17.03
C VAL A 242 -0.82 -11.17 15.53
N VAL A 243 -1.85 -11.50 14.75
CA VAL A 243 -1.86 -11.32 13.29
C VAL A 243 -2.97 -10.34 12.90
N LEU A 244 -2.58 -9.21 12.31
CA LEU A 244 -3.47 -8.17 11.82
C LEU A 244 -3.60 -8.24 10.29
N ARG A 245 -4.85 -8.30 9.81
CA ARG A 245 -5.20 -8.34 8.38
C ARG A 245 -6.13 -7.19 7.99
N PHE A 246 -6.34 -7.03 6.68
CA PHE A 246 -7.09 -5.91 6.13
C PHE A 246 -8.32 -6.34 5.33
N ASN A 247 -9.40 -5.57 5.46
CA ASN A 247 -10.54 -5.61 4.56
C ASN A 247 -11.08 -7.04 4.38
N HIS A 248 -11.39 -7.45 3.14
CA HIS A 248 -11.90 -8.78 2.80
C HIS A 248 -10.78 -9.77 2.40
N ALA A 249 -9.53 -9.51 2.77
CA ALA A 249 -8.41 -10.39 2.41
C ALA A 249 -8.56 -11.77 3.07
N PRO A 250 -8.75 -12.86 2.30
CA PRO A 250 -9.07 -14.18 2.83
C PRO A 250 -7.81 -14.95 3.23
N THR A 251 -7.96 -15.91 4.14
CA THR A 251 -6.91 -16.91 4.45
C THR A 251 -7.19 -18.24 3.77
N GLU A 252 -8.47 -18.60 3.63
CA GLU A 252 -8.90 -19.86 3.02
C GLU A 252 -8.39 -19.99 1.58
N GLY A 253 -7.69 -21.10 1.30
CA GLY A 253 -7.07 -21.37 0.00
C GLY A 253 -5.71 -20.67 -0.24
N TYR A 254 -5.23 -19.88 0.73
CA TYR A 254 -3.96 -19.15 0.68
C TYR A 254 -3.07 -19.42 1.91
N GLU A 255 -3.40 -20.42 2.73
CA GLU A 255 -2.81 -20.66 4.04
C GLU A 255 -1.29 -20.86 3.99
N ALA A 256 -0.78 -21.51 2.95
CA ALA A 256 0.66 -21.69 2.75
C ALA A 256 1.40 -20.36 2.62
N ASP A 257 0.76 -19.38 1.98
CA ASP A 257 1.33 -18.07 1.68
C ASP A 257 1.09 -17.07 2.80
N VAL A 258 -0.12 -17.03 3.34
CA VAL A 258 -0.56 -15.95 4.23
C VAL A 258 -0.91 -16.41 5.64
N GLY A 259 -0.90 -17.72 5.93
CA GLY A 259 -1.23 -18.28 7.23
C GLY A 259 -2.74 -18.35 7.47
N GLN A 260 -3.13 -18.98 8.58
CA GLN A 260 -4.53 -19.16 8.99
C GLN A 260 -4.95 -18.18 10.09
N LYS A 261 -4.01 -17.71 10.92
CA LYS A 261 -4.33 -16.91 12.10
C LYS A 261 -4.80 -15.52 11.69
N THR A 262 -5.88 -15.05 12.30
CA THR A 262 -6.32 -13.66 12.29
C THR A 262 -6.76 -13.29 13.70
N THR A 263 -6.09 -12.32 14.31
CA THR A 263 -6.46 -11.82 15.65
C THR A 263 -7.25 -10.51 15.54
N ILE A 264 -6.82 -9.65 14.61
CA ILE A 264 -7.41 -8.32 14.39
C ILE A 264 -7.62 -8.13 12.89
N ARG A 265 -8.75 -7.55 12.52
CA ARG A 265 -9.01 -7.13 11.15
C ARG A 265 -9.38 -5.66 11.08
N VAL A 266 -8.59 -4.90 10.35
CA VAL A 266 -8.88 -3.49 10.06
C VAL A 266 -9.67 -3.41 8.77
N VAL A 267 -10.87 -2.83 8.82
CA VAL A 267 -11.79 -2.72 7.67
C VAL A 267 -12.08 -1.26 7.39
N ASN A 268 -12.00 -0.84 6.13
CA ASN A 268 -12.44 0.50 5.75
C ASN A 268 -13.97 0.56 5.60
N SER A 269 -14.51 1.77 5.55
CA SER A 269 -15.94 2.01 5.43
C SER A 269 -16.56 1.45 4.16
N GLN A 270 -15.82 1.32 3.06
CA GLN A 270 -16.34 0.65 1.85
C GLN A 270 -16.65 -0.82 2.10
N VAL A 271 -15.76 -1.54 2.79
CA VAL A 271 -15.97 -2.96 3.14
C VAL A 271 -17.17 -3.12 4.06
N VAL A 272 -17.34 -2.19 5.00
CA VAL A 272 -18.47 -2.23 5.96
C VAL A 272 -19.79 -1.88 5.27
N SER A 273 -19.80 -0.91 4.36
CA SER A 273 -21.04 -0.32 3.82
C SER A 273 -21.56 -1.02 2.58
N LYS A 274 -20.68 -1.60 1.74
CA LYS A 274 -21.08 -2.09 0.42
C LYS A 274 -21.50 -3.57 0.45
N PRO A 275 -22.65 -3.94 -0.18
CA PRO A 275 -23.18 -5.29 -0.10
C PRO A 275 -22.26 -6.40 -0.62
N GLU A 276 -21.41 -6.11 -1.62
CA GLU A 276 -20.55 -7.11 -2.26
C GLU A 276 -19.53 -7.76 -1.29
N TYR A 277 -19.21 -7.10 -0.17
CA TYR A 277 -18.28 -7.64 0.83
C TYR A 277 -18.96 -8.50 1.90
N ASN A 278 -20.29 -8.53 1.91
CA ASN A 278 -21.08 -9.33 2.83
C ASN A 278 -20.63 -9.20 4.31
N PHE A 279 -20.39 -7.96 4.77
CA PHE A 279 -19.79 -7.68 6.07
C PHE A 279 -20.55 -8.30 7.26
N LEU A 280 -21.87 -8.37 7.18
CA LEU A 280 -22.72 -8.85 8.28
C LEU A 280 -22.64 -10.37 8.49
N ASP A 281 -22.47 -11.14 7.41
CA ASP A 281 -22.64 -12.60 7.46
C ASP A 281 -21.34 -13.38 7.18
N SER A 282 -20.36 -12.75 6.53
CA SER A 282 -19.11 -13.40 6.12
C SER A 282 -18.33 -13.96 7.32
N PRO A 283 -17.80 -15.19 7.24
CA PRO A 283 -16.98 -15.79 8.29
C PRO A 283 -15.67 -15.02 8.53
N LEU A 284 -15.21 -14.19 7.58
CA LEU A 284 -14.00 -13.37 7.73
C LEU A 284 -14.07 -12.36 8.87
N TYR A 285 -15.28 -12.04 9.35
CA TYR A 285 -15.55 -11.03 10.37
C TYR A 285 -16.11 -11.64 11.68
N LYS A 286 -15.97 -12.96 11.88
CA LYS A 286 -16.44 -13.66 13.08
C LYS A 286 -15.28 -14.05 13.99
N ASP A 287 -15.53 -14.08 15.30
CA ASP A 287 -14.59 -14.53 16.34
C ASP A 287 -13.22 -13.81 16.34
N ILE A 288 -13.20 -12.55 15.91
CA ILE A 288 -12.01 -11.69 15.86
C ILE A 288 -12.31 -10.29 16.36
N LYS A 289 -11.27 -9.52 16.66
CA LYS A 289 -11.41 -8.08 16.90
C LYS A 289 -11.48 -7.35 15.55
N ILE A 290 -12.45 -6.46 15.38
CA ILE A 290 -12.60 -5.65 14.16
C ILE A 290 -12.32 -4.20 14.51
N VAL A 291 -11.56 -3.50 13.66
CA VAL A 291 -11.39 -2.04 13.73
C VAL A 291 -11.88 -1.46 12.41
N ALA A 292 -13.08 -0.89 12.43
CA ALA A 292 -13.67 -0.23 11.29
C ALA A 292 -13.23 1.24 11.24
N TRP A 293 -12.91 1.77 10.05
CA TRP A 293 -12.51 3.17 9.90
C TRP A 293 -13.14 3.82 8.67
N ASP A 294 -13.48 5.10 8.79
CA ASP A 294 -13.98 5.97 7.73
C ASP A 294 -13.24 7.31 7.81
N PRO A 295 -12.81 7.92 6.70
CA PRO A 295 -12.18 9.22 6.76
C PRO A 295 -13.20 10.35 6.89
N SER A 296 -13.03 11.19 7.90
CA SER A 296 -13.68 12.51 7.93
C SER A 296 -12.90 13.51 7.07
N LYS A 297 -13.43 14.73 6.89
CA LYS A 297 -12.57 15.85 6.44
C LYS A 297 -11.60 16.25 7.56
N TYR A 298 -10.44 16.80 7.20
CA TYR A 298 -9.28 17.04 8.07
C TYR A 298 -9.60 17.68 9.43
N ASN A 299 -10.47 18.69 9.46
CA ASN A 299 -10.84 19.43 10.69
C ASN A 299 -12.30 19.24 11.10
N HIS A 300 -12.97 18.18 10.61
CA HIS A 300 -14.36 17.92 10.99
C HIS A 300 -14.49 17.42 12.43
N THR A 301 -15.54 17.88 13.11
CA THR A 301 -15.96 17.31 14.40
C THR A 301 -16.60 15.92 14.22
N MET A 302 -16.77 15.18 15.32
CA MET A 302 -17.47 13.89 15.32
C MET A 302 -18.90 13.99 14.78
N ASP A 303 -19.62 15.07 15.11
CA ASP A 303 -20.98 15.32 14.61
C ASP A 303 -21.00 15.60 13.09
N GLN A 304 -20.05 16.38 12.59
CA GLN A 304 -19.92 16.64 11.15
C GLN A 304 -19.54 15.38 10.37
N TRP A 305 -18.70 14.53 10.96
CA TRP A 305 -18.38 13.22 10.39
C TRP A 305 -19.59 12.29 10.39
N TYR A 306 -20.31 12.18 11.51
CA TYR A 306 -21.51 11.35 11.61
C TYR A 306 -22.57 11.72 10.55
N LYS A 307 -22.78 13.02 10.31
CA LYS A 307 -23.74 13.52 9.32
C LYS A 307 -23.31 13.33 7.87
N ASN A 308 -22.00 13.27 7.61
CA ASN A 308 -21.45 13.18 6.26
C ASN A 308 -20.17 12.32 6.24
N PRO A 309 -20.29 11.00 6.46
CA PRO A 309 -19.17 10.08 6.31
C PRO A 309 -18.82 9.87 4.83
N ASP A 310 -17.63 9.33 4.55
CA ASP A 310 -17.21 9.07 3.16
C ASP A 310 -18.02 7.92 2.54
N HIS A 311 -18.32 6.90 3.36
CA HIS A 311 -19.31 5.86 3.09
C HIS A 311 -20.20 5.66 4.32
N ASP A 312 -21.44 5.19 4.14
CA ASP A 312 -22.37 4.92 5.25
C ASP A 312 -21.95 3.71 6.11
N ILE A 313 -20.90 3.95 6.90
CA ILE A 313 -20.31 2.97 7.81
C ILE A 313 -21.26 2.66 8.97
N PHE A 314 -22.06 3.63 9.41
CA PHE A 314 -22.84 3.55 10.64
C PHE A 314 -23.97 2.54 10.55
N THR A 315 -24.72 2.52 9.44
CA THR A 315 -25.84 1.59 9.26
C THR A 315 -25.41 0.13 9.42
N SER A 316 -24.38 -0.29 8.67
CA SER A 316 -23.86 -1.65 8.74
C SER A 316 -23.11 -1.94 10.04
N TYR A 317 -22.38 -0.96 10.58
CA TYR A 317 -21.67 -1.10 11.84
C TYR A 317 -22.62 -1.39 13.02
N PHE A 318 -23.65 -0.55 13.20
CA PHE A 318 -24.61 -0.74 14.30
C PHE A 318 -25.45 -1.99 14.10
N LYS A 319 -25.81 -2.33 12.86
CA LYS A 319 -26.47 -3.60 12.55
C LYS A 319 -25.60 -4.80 12.93
N HIS A 320 -24.30 -4.77 12.60
CA HIS A 320 -23.36 -5.81 13.01
C HIS A 320 -23.24 -5.91 14.54
N ARG A 321 -23.15 -4.79 15.26
CA ARG A 321 -23.10 -4.77 16.73
C ARG A 321 -24.38 -5.33 17.37
N SER A 322 -25.54 -5.05 16.79
CA SER A 322 -26.82 -5.60 17.27
C SER A 322 -26.93 -7.11 17.03
N LEU A 323 -26.44 -7.62 15.89
CA LEU A 323 -26.49 -9.04 15.55
C LEU A 323 -25.42 -9.86 16.26
N ASN A 324 -24.25 -9.26 16.54
CA ASN A 324 -23.09 -9.93 17.11
C ASN A 324 -22.56 -9.13 18.33
N PRO A 325 -23.31 -9.10 19.45
CA PRO A 325 -22.96 -8.28 20.62
C PRO A 325 -21.60 -8.64 21.23
N ASP A 326 -21.22 -9.92 21.16
CA ASP A 326 -19.98 -10.45 21.72
C ASP A 326 -18.75 -10.19 20.85
N THR A 327 -18.92 -9.91 19.54
CA THR A 327 -17.80 -9.61 18.63
C THR A 327 -17.22 -8.24 18.94
N PRO A 328 -15.94 -8.11 19.35
CA PRO A 328 -15.33 -6.82 19.68
C PRO A 328 -15.08 -6.00 18.41
N SER A 329 -16.09 -5.23 18.00
CA SER A 329 -16.07 -4.42 16.78
C SER A 329 -15.96 -2.95 17.15
N PHE A 330 -14.77 -2.41 17.00
CA PHE A 330 -14.41 -1.03 17.30
C PHE A 330 -14.60 -0.13 16.09
N LEU A 331 -14.94 1.13 16.34
CA LEU A 331 -14.97 2.18 15.33
C LEU A 331 -13.81 3.14 15.60
N LEU A 332 -12.98 3.40 14.60
CA LEU A 332 -11.85 4.31 14.72
C LEU A 332 -12.35 5.76 14.86
N ASN A 333 -11.74 6.53 15.76
CA ASN A 333 -11.95 7.96 15.77
C ASN A 333 -11.27 8.56 14.51
N PRO A 334 -12.00 9.29 13.65
CA PRO A 334 -11.44 9.75 12.38
C PRO A 334 -10.28 10.74 12.54
N SER A 335 -10.14 11.42 13.70
CA SER A 335 -8.97 12.29 13.95
C SER A 335 -7.66 11.50 13.85
N SER A 336 -7.65 10.24 14.29
CA SER A 336 -6.44 9.41 14.30
C SER A 336 -5.86 9.21 12.89
N LEU A 337 -6.68 9.22 11.84
CA LEU A 337 -6.19 9.15 10.46
C LEU A 337 -5.43 10.43 10.07
N TRP A 338 -5.91 11.59 10.51
CA TRP A 338 -5.30 12.88 10.22
C TRP A 338 -4.10 13.17 11.11
N ASP A 339 -4.10 12.69 12.35
CA ASP A 339 -2.93 12.71 13.24
C ASP A 339 -1.78 11.90 12.63
N LEU A 340 -2.07 10.71 12.09
CA LEU A 340 -1.11 9.89 11.34
C LEU A 340 -0.67 10.55 10.04
N TRP A 341 -1.59 11.23 9.33
CA TRP A 341 -1.25 11.97 8.11
C TRP A 341 -0.28 13.12 8.40
N ASP A 342 -0.55 13.89 9.46
CA ASP A 342 0.28 15.00 9.92
C ASP A 342 1.67 14.53 10.30
N TYR A 343 1.76 13.39 10.99
CA TYR A 343 3.02 12.73 11.28
C TYR A 343 3.84 12.42 10.02
N ILE A 344 3.20 11.82 9.00
CA ILE A 344 3.88 11.52 7.73
C ILE A 344 4.31 12.82 7.04
N GLN A 345 3.41 13.80 6.91
CA GLN A 345 3.71 15.07 6.25
C GLN A 345 4.82 15.84 6.98
N ALA A 346 4.87 15.79 8.31
CA ALA A 346 5.90 16.44 9.12
C ALA A 346 7.31 15.88 8.83
N LEU A 347 7.41 14.63 8.42
CA LEU A 347 8.68 13.94 8.17
C LEU A 347 9.07 13.90 6.69
N MET A 348 8.15 14.22 5.79
CA MET A 348 8.42 14.24 4.35
C MET A 348 8.92 15.60 3.88
N PRO A 349 9.95 15.63 3.00
CA PRO A 349 10.45 16.88 2.42
C PRO A 349 9.49 17.48 1.38
N LEU A 350 8.66 16.63 0.76
CA LEU A 350 7.69 17.01 -0.26
C LEU A 350 6.27 16.98 0.32
N ARG A 351 5.35 17.68 -0.36
CA ARG A 351 3.93 17.60 -0.05
C ARG A 351 3.44 16.18 -0.30
N VAL A 352 2.83 15.55 0.70
CA VAL A 352 2.19 14.25 0.54
C VAL A 352 0.76 14.42 0.03
N ARG A 353 0.23 13.36 -0.58
CA ARG A 353 -1.14 13.33 -1.06
C ARG A 353 -2.13 13.65 0.06
N ARG A 354 -3.15 14.47 -0.20
CA ARG A 354 -4.15 14.95 0.78
C ARG A 354 -5.30 13.96 1.00
N ASN A 355 -4.94 12.70 1.18
CA ASN A 355 -5.81 11.58 1.49
C ASN A 355 -5.25 10.88 2.73
N PRO A 356 -6.09 10.23 3.54
CA PRO A 356 -5.64 9.58 4.77
C PRO A 356 -4.63 8.45 4.48
N PRO A 357 -3.80 8.08 5.47
CA PRO A 357 -2.85 6.98 5.35
C PRO A 357 -3.53 5.64 5.02
N SER A 358 -2.75 4.68 4.53
CA SER A 358 -3.25 3.35 4.24
C SER A 358 -3.67 2.60 5.51
N SER A 359 -4.58 1.63 5.37
CA SER A 359 -4.91 0.72 6.47
C SER A 359 -3.67 -0.02 7.00
N GLY A 360 -2.67 -0.28 6.14
CA GLY A 360 -1.41 -0.91 6.55
C GLY A 360 -0.60 -0.06 7.52
N PHE A 361 -0.52 1.24 7.29
CA PHE A 361 0.16 2.16 8.21
C PHE A 361 -0.63 2.36 9.51
N LEU A 362 -1.96 2.43 9.43
CA LEU A 362 -2.85 2.40 10.60
C LEU A 362 -2.65 1.12 11.44
N GLY A 363 -2.55 -0.04 10.78
CA GLY A 363 -2.31 -1.33 11.43
C GLY A 363 -0.98 -1.38 12.19
N LEU A 364 0.08 -0.78 11.63
CA LEU A 364 1.33 -0.62 12.37
C LEU A 364 1.13 0.26 13.62
N ALA A 365 0.51 1.43 13.46
CA ALA A 365 0.31 2.37 14.56
C ALA A 365 -0.55 1.78 15.69
N LEU A 366 -1.52 0.92 15.36
CA LEU A 366 -2.33 0.17 16.32
C LEU A 366 -1.50 -0.85 17.13
N LEU A 367 -0.47 -1.45 16.55
CA LEU A 367 0.28 -2.55 17.18
C LEU A 367 1.54 -2.08 17.92
N LEU A 368 2.16 -0.97 17.53
CA LEU A 368 3.39 -0.47 18.16
C LEU A 368 3.32 -0.25 19.70
N PRO A 369 2.17 0.16 20.29
CA PRO A 369 2.06 0.27 21.74
C PRO A 369 1.99 -1.08 22.47
N HIS A 370 1.70 -2.18 21.77
CA HIS A 370 1.32 -3.46 22.37
C HIS A 370 2.23 -4.62 21.98
N CYS A 371 3.28 -4.39 21.21
CA CYS A 371 4.15 -5.44 20.68
C CYS A 371 5.62 -5.07 20.86
N THR A 372 6.47 -5.98 21.32
CA THR A 372 7.92 -5.68 21.41
C THR A 372 8.52 -5.46 20.02
N HIS A 373 7.96 -6.07 18.98
CA HIS A 373 8.19 -5.71 17.58
C HIS A 373 6.97 -6.05 16.70
N VAL A 374 6.91 -5.36 15.55
CA VAL A 374 5.92 -5.59 14.51
C VAL A 374 6.64 -5.94 13.21
N ASP A 375 6.36 -7.12 12.67
CA ASP A 375 6.82 -7.54 11.35
C ASP A 375 5.74 -7.22 10.31
N MET A 376 6.09 -6.45 9.28
CA MET A 376 5.17 -6.08 8.21
C MET A 376 5.49 -6.84 6.92
N PHE A 377 4.64 -7.80 6.57
CA PHE A 377 4.81 -8.71 5.45
C PHE A 377 4.31 -8.08 4.15
N GLU A 378 5.18 -8.07 3.14
CA GLU A 378 4.96 -7.58 1.78
C GLU A 378 4.33 -6.17 1.72
N PHE A 379 4.58 -5.34 2.73
CA PHE A 379 4.30 -3.91 2.66
C PHE A 379 5.40 -3.21 1.85
N ILE A 380 6.67 -3.51 2.18
CA ILE A 380 7.80 -3.22 1.32
C ILE A 380 7.96 -4.40 0.36
N PRO A 381 7.88 -4.19 -0.96
CA PRO A 381 7.86 -5.29 -1.91
C PRO A 381 9.23 -5.98 -2.01
N SER A 382 9.21 -7.30 -1.84
CA SER A 382 10.37 -8.18 -2.03
C SER A 382 10.72 -8.37 -3.51
N PHE A 383 11.61 -9.30 -3.83
CA PHE A 383 11.81 -9.77 -5.21
C PHE A 383 10.55 -10.32 -5.88
N ARG A 384 9.52 -10.67 -5.10
CA ARG A 384 8.21 -11.13 -5.60
C ARG A 384 7.31 -9.98 -6.06
N MET A 385 7.80 -8.73 -6.07
CA MET A 385 7.04 -7.59 -6.56
C MET A 385 6.39 -7.89 -7.93
N THR A 386 5.08 -7.68 -8.00
CA THR A 386 4.25 -8.03 -9.16
C THR A 386 3.27 -6.91 -9.47
N LYS A 387 2.66 -6.97 -10.66
CA LYS A 387 1.55 -6.08 -11.05
C LYS A 387 0.25 -6.45 -10.38
N ARG A 388 0.11 -7.71 -9.96
CA ARG A 388 -1.06 -8.21 -9.25
C ARG A 388 -1.28 -7.38 -7.97
N CYS A 389 -2.43 -6.74 -7.87
CA CYS A 389 -2.78 -5.84 -6.79
C CYS A 389 -2.90 -6.64 -5.48
N HIS A 390 -3.74 -7.69 -5.47
CA HIS A 390 -3.92 -8.54 -4.30
C HIS A 390 -3.58 -10.01 -4.54
N TYR A 391 -3.16 -10.73 -3.49
CA TYR A 391 -2.84 -12.16 -3.61
C TYR A 391 -4.04 -13.03 -3.98
N TYR A 392 -5.26 -12.53 -3.72
CA TYR A 392 -6.51 -13.26 -3.85
C TYR A 392 -7.38 -12.85 -5.05
N ASP A 393 -6.98 -11.85 -5.84
CA ASP A 393 -7.68 -11.45 -7.08
C ASP A 393 -6.72 -11.41 -8.26
N HIS A 394 -7.23 -11.33 -9.50
CA HIS A 394 -6.38 -11.32 -10.71
C HIS A 394 -6.19 -9.91 -11.29
N VAL A 395 -6.40 -8.85 -10.49
CA VAL A 395 -6.34 -7.48 -10.98
C VAL A 395 -4.89 -7.02 -11.02
N ASP A 396 -4.42 -6.64 -12.21
CA ASP A 396 -3.10 -6.04 -12.38
C ASP A 396 -3.18 -4.51 -12.23
N ASP A 397 -2.67 -4.00 -11.12
CA ASP A 397 -2.51 -2.57 -10.88
C ASP A 397 -1.31 -2.26 -9.97
N MET A 398 -0.27 -1.65 -10.55
CA MET A 398 0.91 -1.20 -9.81
C MET A 398 0.59 -0.08 -8.80
N SER A 399 -0.57 0.59 -8.92
CA SER A 399 -1.02 1.61 -7.98
C SER A 399 -1.20 1.08 -6.57
N CYS A 400 -1.60 -0.19 -6.42
CA CYS A 400 -1.74 -0.85 -5.13
C CYS A 400 -0.40 -0.99 -4.40
N THR A 401 0.70 -1.08 -5.17
CA THR A 401 2.06 -1.16 -4.61
C THR A 401 2.65 0.22 -4.34
N PHE A 402 2.41 1.22 -5.19
CA PHE A 402 3.13 2.50 -5.11
C PHE A 402 2.30 3.68 -4.60
N GLY A 403 0.98 3.56 -4.54
CA GLY A 403 0.08 4.65 -4.21
C GLY A 403 -0.58 5.24 -5.45
N VAL A 404 -1.90 5.35 -5.36
CA VAL A 404 -2.69 6.30 -6.17
C VAL A 404 -3.61 7.08 -5.25
N TRP A 405 -4.34 6.45 -4.31
CA TRP A 405 -5.26 7.17 -3.43
C TRP A 405 -4.64 7.53 -2.07
N HIS A 406 -3.91 6.61 -1.44
CA HIS A 406 -3.17 6.84 -0.19
C HIS A 406 -1.75 7.36 -0.48
N PRO A 407 -1.10 8.06 0.48
CA PRO A 407 0.32 8.43 0.38
C PRO A 407 1.29 7.24 0.57
N LEU A 408 1.03 6.09 -0.09
CA LEU A 408 1.76 4.83 0.10
C LEU A 408 3.27 4.96 -0.15
N SER A 409 3.68 5.76 -1.14
CA SER A 409 5.11 5.97 -1.39
C SER A 409 5.81 6.67 -0.22
N ALA A 410 5.14 7.65 0.41
CA ALA A 410 5.67 8.31 1.61
C ALA A 410 5.73 7.33 2.79
N GLU A 411 4.68 6.55 3.01
CA GLU A 411 4.62 5.52 4.05
C GLU A 411 5.76 4.50 3.90
N LYS A 412 5.96 3.95 2.70
CA LYS A 412 7.01 2.95 2.44
C LYS A 412 8.42 3.51 2.64
N LEU A 413 8.67 4.75 2.21
CA LEU A 413 9.95 5.41 2.44
C LEU A 413 10.22 5.62 3.93
N LEU A 414 9.20 6.04 4.68
CA LEU A 414 9.28 6.22 6.12
C LEU A 414 9.53 4.91 6.86
N LEU A 415 8.78 3.85 6.52
CA LEU A 415 8.91 2.53 7.12
C LEU A 415 10.27 1.88 6.86
N LEU A 416 10.85 2.11 5.67
CA LEU A 416 12.21 1.66 5.38
C LEU A 416 13.27 2.34 6.27
N SER A 417 13.04 3.58 6.70
CA SER A 417 13.89 4.26 7.68
C SER A 417 13.61 3.84 9.13
N MET A 418 12.42 3.32 9.43
CA MET A 418 12.08 2.73 10.73
C MET A 418 12.56 1.29 10.89
N ASN A 419 12.79 0.59 9.77
CA ASN A 419 13.11 -0.82 9.75
C ASN A 419 14.48 -1.14 10.39
N ILE A 420 14.51 -2.18 11.23
CA ILE A 420 15.74 -2.73 11.82
C ILE A 420 16.16 -4.09 11.21
N ALA A 421 15.32 -4.70 10.38
CA ALA A 421 15.65 -5.96 9.70
C ALA A 421 16.76 -5.78 8.64
N ASN A 422 17.56 -6.82 8.44
CA ASN A 422 18.61 -6.80 7.42
C ASN A 422 18.03 -6.84 5.99
N GLN A 423 18.84 -6.49 4.99
CA GLN A 423 18.35 -6.40 3.60
C GLN A 423 17.88 -7.73 3.02
N THR A 424 18.42 -8.86 3.48
CA THR A 424 17.98 -10.19 3.06
C THR A 424 16.55 -10.44 3.54
N THR A 425 16.27 -10.15 4.81
CA THR A 425 14.92 -10.26 5.36
C THR A 425 13.94 -9.37 4.59
N VAL A 426 14.31 -8.12 4.31
CA VAL A 426 13.41 -7.19 3.60
C VAL A 426 13.15 -7.61 2.15
N PHE A 427 14.20 -7.89 1.37
CA PHE A 427 14.07 -8.01 -0.08
C PHE A 427 13.98 -9.45 -0.59
N ARG A 428 14.42 -10.44 0.20
CA ARG A 428 14.26 -11.88 -0.11
C ARG A 428 13.08 -12.47 0.66
N ASP A 429 13.04 -12.28 1.97
CA ASP A 429 12.02 -12.92 2.82
C ASP A 429 10.71 -12.13 2.79
N GLY A 430 10.78 -10.82 2.54
CA GLY A 430 9.61 -10.00 2.22
C GLY A 430 8.89 -9.42 3.42
N TYR A 431 9.63 -9.13 4.49
CA TYR A 431 9.08 -8.35 5.60
C TYR A 431 10.10 -7.40 6.20
N ILE A 432 9.62 -6.28 6.74
CA ILE A 432 10.40 -5.38 7.59
C ILE A 432 10.06 -5.62 9.05
N ARG A 433 10.97 -5.23 9.95
CA ARG A 433 10.75 -5.28 11.40
C ARG A 433 10.81 -3.89 11.99
N ILE A 434 9.74 -3.47 12.67
CA ILE A 434 9.69 -2.20 13.41
C ILE A 434 9.66 -2.52 14.91
N PRO A 435 10.61 -2.02 15.72
CA PRO A 435 10.58 -2.24 17.16
C PRO A 435 9.45 -1.45 17.83
N GLY A 436 8.82 -2.04 18.85
CA GLY A 436 7.76 -1.39 19.64
C GLY A 436 8.25 -0.24 20.51
N TYR A 437 7.29 0.51 21.07
CA TYR A 437 7.60 1.69 21.88
C TYR A 437 8.36 1.35 23.16
N GLN A 438 8.00 0.25 23.82
CA GLN A 438 8.65 -0.22 25.05
C GLN A 438 10.07 -0.69 24.76
N THR A 439 10.28 -1.46 23.69
CA THR A 439 11.59 -1.93 23.24
C THR A 439 12.54 -0.77 22.95
N LEU A 440 12.02 0.30 22.37
CA LEU A 440 12.77 1.52 22.14
C LEU A 440 12.84 2.44 23.35
N GLY A 441 12.18 2.16 24.48
CA GLY A 441 12.13 3.09 25.62
C GLY A 441 11.72 4.50 25.20
N CYS A 442 10.68 4.60 24.37
CA CYS A 442 10.09 5.88 24.00
C CYS A 442 9.39 6.46 25.23
N SER A 443 9.96 7.51 25.82
CA SER A 443 9.31 8.23 26.91
C SER A 443 8.00 8.86 26.42
N ASP A 444 7.05 9.04 27.33
CA ASP A 444 5.86 9.85 27.08
C ASP A 444 6.23 11.31 26.75
#